data_AF-A0A0U0SNR3-F1
#
_entry.id   AF-A0A0U0SNR3-F1
#
_cell.length_a   1.000
_cell.length_b   1.000
_cell.length_c   1.000
_cell.angle_alpha   90.00
_cell.angle_beta   90.00
_cell.angle_gamma   90.00
#
_symmetry.space_group_name_H-M   'P 1'
#
loop_
_entity.id
_entity.type
_entity.pdbx_description
1 polymer ?
#
loop_
_entity_poly.entity_id
_entity_poly.type
_entity_poly.pdbx_seq_one_letter_code
_entity_poly.pdbx_strand_id
1 'polypeptide(L)' 'MDFSTIKRLVVSALSKLHGLHVTDFLLVPPGALPKTTSGKISRAACAKQYGANKLQRVATFP' A
#
# COMPACT_ATOMS: atom_id res chain seq x y z
N MET A 1 -8.84 15.72 -2.48
CA MET A 1 -8.88 14.56 -3.38
C MET A 1 -9.39 13.37 -2.60
N ASP A 2 -10.35 12.64 -3.14
CA ASP A 2 -10.87 11.42 -2.52
C ASP A 2 -9.88 10.25 -2.69
N PHE A 3 -9.81 9.36 -1.70
CA PHE A 3 -8.92 8.20 -1.68
C PHE A 3 -9.20 7.24 -2.85
N SER A 4 -10.46 7.15 -3.31
CA SER A 4 -10.83 6.33 -4.48
C SER A 4 -10.18 6.83 -5.77
N THR A 5 -10.08 8.15 -5.91
CA THR A 5 -9.44 8.80 -7.06
C THR A 5 -7.93 8.56 -7.03
N ILE A 6 -7.31 8.60 -5.85
CA ILE A 6 -5.88 8.27 -5.69
C ILE A 6 -5.62 6.82 -6.12
N LYS A 7 -6.41 5.85 -5.62
CA LYS A 7 -6.30 4.43 -6.03
C LYS A 7 -6.38 4.29 -7.55
N ARG A 8 -7.41 4.87 -8.18
CA ARG A 8 -7.63 4.78 -9.63
C ARG A 8 -6.44 5.35 -10.43
N LEU A 9 -5.92 6.51 -10.03
CA LEU A 9 -4.80 7.15 -10.70
C LEU A 9 -3.52 6.30 -10.60
N VAL A 10 -3.21 5.80 -9.40
CA VAL A 10 -2.03 4.96 -9.18
C VAL A 10 -2.12 3.65 -9.95
N VAL A 11 -3.25 2.95 -9.88
CA VAL A 11 -3.46 1.68 -10.60
C VAL A 11 -3.38 1.91 -12.11
N SER A 12 -4.01 2.96 -12.64
CA SER A 12 -3.93 3.29 -14.06
C SER A 12 -2.50 3.61 -14.50
N ALA A 13 -1.73 4.35 -13.69
CA ALA A 13 -0.35 4.67 -14.02
C ALA A 13 0.54 3.42 -14.04
N LEU A 14 0.39 2.52 -13.05
CA LEU A 14 1.13 1.26 -12.98
C LEU A 14 0.83 0.34 -14.16
N SER A 15 -0.45 0.24 -14.54
CA SER A 15 -0.85 -0.53 -15.73
C SER A 15 -0.27 0.06 -17.01
N LYS A 16 -0.34 1.38 -17.20
CA LYS A 16 0.17 2.05 -18.41
C LYS A 16 1.69 1.99 -18.55
N LEU A 17 2.42 2.15 -17.45
CA LEU A 17 3.89 2.23 -17.46
C LEU A 17 4.55 0.85 -17.42
N HIS A 18 3.94 -0.12 -16.74
CA HIS A 18 4.59 -1.40 -16.45
C HIS A 18 3.78 -2.62 -16.90
N GLY A 19 2.57 -2.45 -17.44
CA GLY A 19 1.70 -3.56 -17.82
C GLY A 19 1.23 -4.41 -16.63
N LEU A 20 1.40 -3.91 -15.40
CA LEU A 20 1.11 -4.64 -14.18
C LEU A 20 -0.33 -4.37 -13.71
N HIS A 21 -1.04 -5.44 -13.33
CA HIS A 21 -2.32 -5.35 -12.66
C HIS A 21 -2.13 -5.41 -11.14
N VAL A 22 -2.59 -4.38 -10.44
CA VAL A 22 -2.52 -4.30 -8.97
C VAL A 22 -3.75 -4.96 -8.37
N THR A 23 -3.56 -6.01 -7.59
CA THR A 23 -4.66 -6.77 -6.96
C THR A 23 -5.18 -6.13 -5.68
N ASP A 24 -4.31 -5.49 -4.88
CA ASP A 24 -4.72 -4.75 -3.69
C ASP A 24 -3.94 -3.44 -3.54
N PHE A 25 -4.63 -2.42 -3.04
CA PHE A 25 -4.08 -1.11 -2.76
C PHE A 25 -4.57 -0.63 -1.38
N LEU A 26 -3.66 -0.69 -0.41
CA LEU A 26 -3.95 -0.33 0.98
C LEU A 26 -3.32 1.03 1.33
N LEU A 27 -4.14 1.97 1.77
CA LEU A 27 -3.68 3.21 2.38
C LEU A 27 -3.50 3.03 3.89
N VAL A 28 -2.33 3.44 4.38
CA VAL A 28 -1.94 3.34 5.79
C VAL A 28 -1.56 4.73 6.32
N PRO A 29 -1.71 5.00 7.62
CA PRO A 29 -1.30 6.29 8.17
C PRO A 29 0.24 6.40 8.20
N PRO A 30 0.78 7.62 8.27
CA PRO A 30 2.22 7.82 8.44
C PRO A 30 2.76 7.04 9.64
N GLY A 31 3.91 6.38 9.48
CA GLY A 31 4.54 5.60 10.55
C GLY A 31 4.01 4.17 10.74
N ALA A 32 2.92 3.77 10.07
CA ALA A 32 2.37 2.42 10.19
C ALA A 32 3.22 1.33 9.51
N LEU A 33 4.06 1.71 8.54
CA LEU A 33 4.91 0.74 7.85
C LEU A 33 6.09 0.33 8.73
N PRO A 34 6.36 -0.99 8.88
CA PRO A 34 7.48 -1.46 9.66
C PRO A 34 8.81 -1.01 9.03
N LYS A 35 9.70 -0.47 9.86
CA LYS A 35 11.00 0.03 9.44
C LYS A 35 12.14 -0.81 10.03
N THR A 36 13.26 -0.83 9.33
CA THR A 36 14.54 -1.31 9.88
C THR A 36 15.10 -0.29 10.86
N THR A 37 16.10 -0.68 11.63
CA THR A 37 16.83 0.22 12.57
C THR A 37 17.45 1.44 11.87
N SER A 38 17.80 1.30 10.59
CA SER A 38 18.28 2.40 9.73
C SER A 38 17.17 3.27 9.13
N GLY A 39 15.90 3.02 9.46
CA GLY A 39 14.74 3.81 9.01
C GLY A 39 14.19 3.44 7.62
N LYS A 40 14.77 2.45 6.93
CA LYS A 40 14.24 1.95 5.65
C LYS A 40 12.98 1.12 5.88
N ILE A 41 12.09 1.06 4.90
CA ILE A 41 10.92 0.19 4.96
C ILE A 41 11.36 -1.28 4.90
N SER A 42 10.91 -2.07 5.87
CA SER A 42 11.12 -3.52 5.88
C SER A 42 10.00 -4.20 5.09
N ARG A 43 10.24 -4.46 3.80
CA ARG A 43 9.24 -5.08 2.90
C ARG A 43 8.78 -6.46 3.40
N ALA A 44 9.70 -7.27 3.94
CA ALA A 44 9.38 -8.59 4.47
C ALA A 44 8.44 -8.53 5.69
N ALA A 45 8.73 -7.65 6.66
CA ALA A 45 7.85 -7.45 7.81
C ALA A 45 6.50 -6.86 7.39
N CYS A 46 6.51 -5.93 6.42
CA CYS A 46 5.30 -5.34 5.87
C CYS A 46 4.41 -6.41 5.20
N ALA A 47 4.98 -7.29 4.37
CA ALA A 47 4.24 -8.38 3.73
C ALA A 47 3.63 -9.35 4.76
N LYS A 48 4.38 -9.69 5.82
CA LYS A 48 3.88 -10.50 6.94
C LYS A 48 2.72 -9.84 7.67
N GLN A 49 2.82 -8.54 7.96
CA GLN A 49 1.75 -7.80 8.62
C GLN A 49 0.52 -7.63 7.72
N TYR A 50 0.72 -7.36 6.43
CA TYR A 50 -0.35 -7.27 5.44
C TYR A 50 -1.13 -8.59 5.36
N GLY A 51 -0.44 -9.73 5.16
CA GLY A 51 -1.08 -11.04 5.10
C GLY A 51 -1.78 -11.45 6.40
N ALA A 52 -1.30 -10.95 7.55
CA ALA A 52 -1.93 -11.16 8.84
C ALA A 52 -3.04 -10.14 9.17
N ASN A 53 -3.39 -9.23 8.24
CA ASN A 53 -4.32 -8.11 8.47
C ASN A 53 -3.97 -7.22 9.69
N LYS A 54 -2.66 -7.05 9.96
CA LYS A 54 -2.13 -6.28 11.10
C LYS A 54 -1.68 -4.85 10.74
N LEU A 55 -1.80 -4.45 9.47
CA LEU A 55 -1.52 -3.07 9.07
C LEU A 55 -2.72 -2.17 9.40
N GLN A 56 -2.44 -0.98 9.94
CA GLN A 56 -3.46 0.05 10.13
C GLN A 56 -3.95 0.55 8.78
N ARG A 57 -5.27 0.57 8.58
CA ARG A 57 -5.92 0.94 7.32
C ARG A 57 -6.62 2.29 7.49
N VAL A 58 -6.35 3.24 6.60
CA VAL A 58 -7.04 4.57 6.59
C VAL A 58 -8.28 4.51 5.70
N ALA A 59 -8.22 3.73 4.63
CA ALA A 59 -9.35 3.50 3.75
C ALA A 59 -9.32 2.03 3.31
N THR A 60 -10.48 1.38 3.39
CA THR A 60 -10.71 0.10 2.72
C THR A 60 -11.56 0.42 1.50
N PHE A 61 -11.06 0.06 0.34
CA PHE A 61 -11.80 0.19 -0.90
C PHE A 61 -12.50 -1.14 -1.17
N PRO A 62 -13.82 -1.16 -1.40
CA PRO A 62 -14.47 -2.32 -1.97
C PRO A 62 -13.91 -2.65 -3.37
#